data_AF-A0A183ILA9-F1
#
_entry.id   AF-A0A183ILA9-F1
#
_cell.length_a   1.000
_cell.length_b   1.000
_cell.length_c   1.000
_cell.angle_alpha   90.00
_cell.angle_beta   90.00
_cell.angle_gamma   90.00
#
_symmetry.space_group_name_H-M   'P 1'
#
loop_
_entity.id
_entity.type
_entity.pdbx_description
1 polymer ?
#
loop_
_entity_poly.entity_id
_entity_poly.type
_entity_poly.pdbx_seq_one_letter_code
_entity_poly.pdbx_strand_id
1 'polypeptide(L)'
;MVDYKVTALPGPKSLPSDEQEDYLRTDSPLDESTPLRPTAYPAEPGKTAIAIVLLIVSVISNGLVVAHIHQVATANLNDTSPLNDLVFDLVPQQLWAWTVADVLVAVCSAVAFLLILFHAHWSIVLRRFALLVSVLYLLRALFLLCTYLPPPFPDAVDRCLPPIVISEQPLEYIRRAFSLVVTVGISSDCSRILCGDTIYSGHTMVYCMVCLNAWYYCPQPLRPYVPVGMTVAVVFGLIAVVISRQHYTIDVVIAIFVTFVIFYGYHHWTYCKRELPERKNLRIMRPLYIVFLFFELQVPSGQLPRDMSWPFRRPKLLVRFFDRLSHRYSRPGDGVCDNPNAVHYC
;
A
#
# COMPACT_ATOMS: atom_id res chain seq x y z
N MET A 1 -0.18 66.77 11.13
CA MET A 1 -1.65 66.71 10.93
C MET A 1 -1.95 65.29 10.44
N VAL A 2 -2.41 64.32 11.21
CA VAL A 2 -2.81 64.21 12.62
C VAL A 2 -2.51 62.75 13.00
N ASP A 3 -1.75 62.54 14.08
CA ASP A 3 -1.52 61.24 14.72
C ASP A 3 -2.76 60.86 15.55
N TYR A 4 -3.33 59.68 15.28
CA TYR A 4 -4.43 59.12 16.06
C TYR A 4 -3.89 58.17 17.15
N LYS A 5 -4.14 58.56 18.40
CA LYS A 5 -3.97 57.72 19.60
C LYS A 5 -5.01 56.61 19.65
N VAL A 6 -4.55 55.44 20.11
CA VAL A 6 -5.33 54.24 20.43
C VAL A 6 -6.26 54.50 21.62
N THR A 7 -7.54 54.13 21.50
CA THR A 7 -8.51 54.12 22.60
C THR A 7 -9.13 52.73 22.71
N ALA A 8 -9.08 52.15 23.91
CA ALA A 8 -9.60 50.82 24.24
C ALA A 8 -11.14 50.73 24.19
N LEU A 9 -11.66 49.58 23.78
CA LEU A 9 -13.09 49.26 23.76
C LEU A 9 -13.59 48.79 25.14
N PRO A 10 -14.87 49.05 25.50
CA PRO A 10 -15.45 48.68 26.79
C PRO A 10 -15.86 47.20 26.84
N GLY A 11 -15.82 46.62 28.05
CA GLY A 11 -16.18 45.21 28.33
C GLY A 11 -17.66 44.87 28.13
N PRO A 12 -18.00 43.57 28.10
CA PRO A 12 -19.34 43.10 27.71
C PRO A 12 -20.38 43.34 28.82
N LYS A 13 -21.56 43.81 28.41
CA LYS A 13 -22.77 43.95 29.24
C LYS A 13 -23.43 42.58 29.44
N SER A 14 -23.83 42.27 30.67
CA SER A 14 -24.64 41.10 31.04
C SER A 14 -26.08 41.22 30.52
N LEU A 15 -26.60 40.16 29.89
CA LEU A 15 -28.00 40.02 29.44
C LEU A 15 -28.93 39.51 30.58
N PRO A 16 -30.25 39.76 30.49
CA PRO A 16 -31.23 39.46 31.55
C PRO A 16 -31.58 37.97 31.66
N SER A 17 -32.02 37.56 32.85
CA SER A 17 -32.19 36.19 33.34
C SER A 17 -33.27 35.33 32.66
N ASP A 18 -34.12 35.89 31.80
CA ASP A 18 -35.26 35.15 31.23
C ASP A 18 -34.96 34.48 29.88
N GLU A 19 -33.84 34.81 29.23
CA GLU A 19 -33.34 34.09 28.04
C GLU A 19 -32.41 32.91 28.38
N GLN A 20 -32.05 32.74 29.66
CA GLN A 20 -31.11 31.71 30.09
C GLN A 20 -31.75 30.33 30.31
N GLU A 21 -33.07 30.26 30.50
CA GLU A 21 -33.79 28.99 30.69
C GLU A 21 -34.05 28.22 29.37
N ASP A 22 -34.02 28.88 28.21
CA ASP A 22 -34.29 28.21 26.92
C ASP A 22 -33.04 27.54 26.31
N TYR A 23 -31.83 28.00 26.70
CA TYR A 23 -30.57 27.38 26.26
C TYR A 23 -30.15 26.15 27.07
N LEU A 24 -30.80 25.89 28.21
CA LEU A 24 -30.53 24.72 29.06
C LEU A 24 -31.51 23.55 28.83
N ARG A 25 -32.41 23.66 27.84
CA ARG A 25 -33.46 22.66 27.58
C ARG A 25 -33.34 21.88 26.28
N THR A 26 -32.15 21.84 25.69
CA THR A 26 -31.86 20.99 24.52
C THR A 26 -30.74 19.96 24.74
N ASP A 27 -30.48 19.55 25.98
CA ASP A 27 -29.87 18.24 26.23
C ASP A 27 -30.98 17.20 26.32
N SER A 28 -31.42 16.72 25.16
CA SER A 28 -32.12 15.43 25.11
C SER A 28 -31.15 14.40 25.71
N PRO A 29 -31.58 13.55 26.67
CA PRO A 29 -30.80 12.39 27.02
C PRO A 29 -30.55 11.64 25.72
N LEU A 30 -29.28 11.27 25.47
CA LEU A 30 -28.95 10.30 24.45
C LEU A 30 -29.87 9.11 24.68
N ASP A 31 -30.77 8.86 23.73
CA ASP A 31 -31.60 7.67 23.71
C ASP A 31 -30.66 6.47 23.56
N GLU A 32 -30.20 5.96 24.70
CA GLU A 32 -29.33 4.79 24.88
C GLU A 32 -30.05 3.48 24.50
N SER A 33 -31.17 3.58 23.77
CA SER A 33 -31.96 2.44 23.30
C SER A 33 -32.00 2.30 21.78
N THR A 34 -31.32 3.16 21.01
CA THR A 34 -31.14 2.88 19.58
C THR A 34 -30.05 1.81 19.43
N PRO A 35 -30.35 0.55 19.03
CA PRO A 35 -29.29 -0.40 18.73
C PRO A 35 -28.40 0.27 17.68
N LEU A 36 -27.09 0.40 17.95
CA LEU A 36 -26.09 0.77 16.97
C LEU A 36 -26.42 0.00 15.69
N ARG A 37 -26.96 0.69 14.68
CA ARG A 37 -27.28 0.05 13.40
C ARG A 37 -26.00 -0.67 12.99
N PRO A 38 -26.04 -1.99 12.75
CA PRO A 38 -24.82 -2.72 12.39
C PRO A 38 -24.21 -1.99 11.21
N THR A 39 -22.98 -1.50 11.39
CA THR A 39 -22.26 -0.74 10.37
C THR A 39 -22.16 -1.64 9.15
N ALA A 40 -22.95 -1.33 8.11
CA ALA A 40 -22.99 -2.14 6.91
C ALA A 40 -21.71 -1.88 6.12
N TYR A 41 -21.02 -2.97 5.73
CA TYR A 41 -19.85 -2.93 4.85
C TYR A 41 -20.26 -3.46 3.47
N PRO A 42 -20.76 -2.62 2.56
CA PRO A 42 -21.22 -3.06 1.25
C PRO A 42 -20.01 -3.50 0.40
N ALA A 43 -20.12 -4.66 -0.24
CA ALA A 43 -19.02 -5.22 -1.04
C ALA A 43 -18.78 -4.49 -2.37
N GLU A 44 -19.79 -3.79 -2.91
CA GLU A 44 -19.73 -2.97 -4.14
C GLU A 44 -18.86 -3.55 -5.28
N PRO A 45 -19.22 -4.72 -5.85
CA PRO A 45 -18.34 -5.46 -6.76
C PRO A 45 -17.95 -4.68 -8.01
N GLY A 46 -18.81 -3.77 -8.50
CA GLY A 46 -18.48 -2.90 -9.63
C GLY A 46 -17.30 -1.97 -9.35
N LYS A 47 -17.19 -1.42 -8.14
CA LYS A 47 -16.05 -0.58 -7.74
C LYS A 47 -14.78 -1.42 -7.60
N THR A 48 -14.89 -2.63 -7.07
CA THR A 48 -13.77 -3.57 -6.99
C THR A 48 -13.28 -3.94 -8.39
N ALA A 49 -14.18 -4.21 -9.34
CA ALA A 49 -13.82 -4.49 -10.74
C ALA A 49 -13.06 -3.32 -11.39
N ILE A 50 -13.51 -2.08 -11.19
CA ILE A 50 -12.80 -0.88 -11.69
C ILE A 50 -11.39 -0.79 -11.08
N ALA A 51 -11.25 -1.03 -9.77
CA ALA A 51 -9.93 -1.01 -9.12
C ALA A 51 -8.98 -2.10 -9.66
N ILE A 52 -9.50 -3.29 -9.97
CA ILE A 52 -8.71 -4.36 -10.60
C ILE A 52 -8.31 -3.99 -12.04
N VAL A 53 -9.20 -3.36 -12.82
CA VAL A 53 -8.84 -2.86 -14.16
C VAL A 53 -7.74 -1.80 -14.08
N LEU A 54 -7.84 -0.86 -13.13
CA LEU A 54 -6.78 0.13 -12.90
C LEU A 54 -5.45 -0.53 -12.55
N LEU A 55 -5.47 -1.58 -11.71
CA LEU A 55 -4.28 -2.36 -11.37
C LEU A 55 -3.67 -3.01 -12.61
N ILE A 56 -4.47 -3.73 -13.41
CA ILE A 56 -3.99 -4.39 -14.63
C ILE A 56 -3.37 -3.38 -15.58
N VAL A 57 -4.05 -2.25 -15.83
CA VAL A 57 -3.53 -1.19 -16.70
C VAL A 57 -2.23 -0.64 -16.16
N SER A 58 -2.15 -0.31 -14.87
CA SER A 58 -0.92 0.23 -14.25
C SER A 58 0.27 -0.72 -14.33
N VAL A 59 0.05 -2.02 -14.13
CA VAL A 59 1.09 -3.05 -14.18
C VAL A 59 1.58 -3.23 -15.62
N ILE A 60 0.68 -3.27 -16.60
CA ILE A 60 1.04 -3.33 -18.03
C ILE A 60 1.81 -2.08 -18.44
N SER A 61 1.32 -0.89 -18.08
CA SER A 61 2.02 0.38 -18.36
C SER A 61 3.42 0.40 -17.76
N ASN A 62 3.58 -0.01 -16.50
CA ASN A 62 4.90 -0.12 -15.88
C ASN A 62 5.79 -1.15 -16.60
N GLY A 63 5.26 -2.31 -16.97
CA GLY A 63 6.00 -3.34 -17.72
C GLY A 63 6.50 -2.83 -19.08
N LEU A 64 5.67 -2.06 -19.79
CA LEU A 64 6.06 -1.40 -21.05
C LEU A 64 7.17 -0.39 -20.81
N VAL A 65 7.07 0.46 -19.78
CA VAL A 65 8.12 1.43 -19.46
C VAL A 65 9.43 0.73 -19.10
N VAL A 66 9.41 -0.33 -18.27
CA VAL A 66 10.62 -1.11 -17.96
C VAL A 66 11.22 -1.72 -19.23
N ALA A 67 10.40 -2.30 -20.11
CA ALA A 67 10.88 -2.84 -21.38
C ALA A 67 11.48 -1.77 -22.29
N HIS A 68 10.94 -0.55 -22.28
CA HIS A 68 11.50 0.58 -23.02
C HIS A 68 12.83 1.03 -22.45
N ILE A 69 12.92 1.22 -21.12
CA ILE A 69 14.16 1.59 -20.44
C ILE A 69 15.24 0.54 -20.67
N HIS A 70 14.88 -0.75 -20.72
CA HIS A 70 15.83 -1.79 -21.08
C HIS A 70 16.50 -1.56 -22.44
N GLN A 71 15.72 -1.17 -23.46
CA GLN A 71 16.28 -0.88 -24.79
C GLN A 71 17.26 0.30 -24.72
N VAL A 72 16.85 1.38 -24.06
CA VAL A 72 17.63 2.62 -23.96
C VAL A 72 18.90 2.41 -23.13
N ALA A 73 18.79 1.77 -21.98
CA ALA A 73 19.92 1.51 -21.08
C ALA A 73 20.94 0.56 -21.73
N THR A 74 20.49 -0.51 -22.37
CA THR A 74 21.40 -1.47 -23.03
C THR A 74 22.03 -0.88 -24.29
N ALA A 75 21.38 0.06 -24.98
CA ALA A 75 21.96 0.74 -26.12
C ALA A 75 22.99 1.82 -25.74
N ASN A 76 22.74 2.55 -24.64
CA ASN A 76 23.50 3.77 -24.32
C ASN A 76 24.45 3.64 -23.12
N LEU A 77 24.22 2.68 -22.21
CA LEU A 77 24.88 2.62 -20.90
C LEU A 77 25.48 1.24 -20.58
N ASN A 78 25.45 0.29 -21.52
CA ASN A 78 25.96 -1.06 -21.26
C ASN A 78 27.46 -1.11 -20.96
N ASP A 79 28.22 -0.13 -21.47
CA ASP A 79 29.67 -0.01 -21.24
C ASP A 79 30.01 0.88 -20.03
N THR A 80 29.01 1.43 -19.35
CA THR A 80 29.24 2.29 -18.17
C THR A 80 29.33 1.45 -16.89
N SER A 81 30.29 1.78 -16.04
CA SER A 81 30.41 1.14 -14.73
C SER A 81 29.22 1.49 -13.83
N PRO A 82 28.82 0.59 -12.92
CA PRO A 82 27.79 0.89 -11.92
C PRO A 82 28.10 2.15 -11.12
N LEU A 83 27.07 2.84 -10.66
CA LEU A 83 27.25 3.98 -9.75
C LEU A 83 27.81 3.51 -8.41
N ASN A 84 28.51 4.42 -7.73
CA ASN A 84 28.98 4.19 -6.37
C ASN A 84 27.77 4.04 -5.43
N ASP A 85 27.74 2.91 -4.71
CA ASP A 85 26.74 2.60 -3.71
C ASP A 85 27.44 2.10 -2.46
N LEU A 86 27.09 2.69 -1.32
CA LEU A 86 27.73 2.40 -0.04
C LEU A 86 27.73 0.91 0.30
N VAL A 87 26.65 0.19 0.00
CA VAL A 87 26.56 -1.24 0.31
C VAL A 87 27.41 -2.06 -0.64
N PHE A 88 27.55 -1.63 -1.90
CA PHE A 88 28.33 -2.34 -2.90
C PHE A 88 29.84 -2.26 -2.62
N ASP A 89 30.28 -1.18 -1.95
CA ASP A 89 31.66 -1.01 -1.48
C ASP A 89 31.97 -1.93 -0.27
N LEU A 90 30.95 -2.23 0.54
CA LEU A 90 31.10 -3.05 1.75
C LEU A 90 30.94 -4.55 1.50
N VAL A 91 30.05 -4.93 0.58
CA VAL A 91 29.66 -6.33 0.35
C VAL A 91 29.84 -6.69 -1.13
N PRO A 92 30.64 -7.72 -1.45
CA PRO A 92 30.76 -8.20 -2.82
C PRO A 92 29.44 -8.84 -3.27
N GLN A 93 29.15 -8.76 -4.57
CA GLN A 93 27.91 -9.25 -5.15
C GLN A 93 27.63 -10.72 -4.79
N GLN A 94 26.44 -10.99 -4.28
CA GLN A 94 25.97 -12.34 -3.92
C GLN A 94 24.91 -12.82 -4.91
N LEU A 95 25.30 -13.66 -5.87
CA LEU A 95 24.39 -14.09 -6.95
C LEU A 95 23.21 -14.93 -6.45
N TRP A 96 23.42 -15.78 -5.43
CA TRP A 96 22.37 -16.61 -4.83
C TRP A 96 21.25 -15.77 -4.19
N ALA A 97 21.56 -14.55 -3.75
CA ALA A 97 20.61 -13.69 -3.08
C ALA A 97 19.53 -13.16 -4.03
N TRP A 98 19.79 -13.18 -5.35
CA TRP A 98 18.79 -12.79 -6.35
C TRP A 98 17.59 -13.73 -6.32
N THR A 99 17.83 -15.04 -6.42
CA THR A 99 16.78 -16.07 -6.39
C THR A 99 16.04 -16.05 -5.06
N VAL A 100 16.75 -15.78 -3.95
CA VAL A 100 16.13 -15.63 -2.63
C VAL A 100 15.18 -14.43 -2.60
N ALA A 101 15.58 -13.28 -3.15
CA ALA A 101 14.72 -12.10 -3.22
C ALA A 101 13.45 -12.34 -4.05
N ASP A 102 13.57 -13.02 -5.20
CA ASP A 102 12.44 -13.34 -6.07
C ASP A 102 11.46 -14.35 -5.41
N VAL A 103 11.99 -15.39 -4.75
CA VAL A 103 11.18 -16.40 -4.06
C VAL A 103 10.46 -15.79 -2.85
N LEU A 104 11.16 -15.00 -2.03
CA LEU A 104 10.56 -14.40 -0.84
C LEU A 104 9.44 -13.40 -1.21
N VAL A 105 9.58 -12.61 -2.28
CA VAL A 105 8.51 -11.68 -2.70
C VAL A 105 7.29 -12.44 -3.17
N ALA A 106 7.49 -13.56 -3.90
CA ALA A 106 6.41 -14.40 -4.39
C ALA A 106 5.66 -15.07 -3.22
N VAL A 107 6.38 -15.62 -2.25
CA VAL A 107 5.80 -16.23 -1.04
C VAL A 107 5.04 -15.20 -0.22
N CYS A 108 5.63 -14.04 0.07
CA CYS A 108 4.96 -12.97 0.82
C CYS A 108 3.71 -12.45 0.10
N SER A 109 3.74 -12.35 -1.23
CA SER A 109 2.59 -11.96 -2.04
C SER A 109 1.48 -13.00 -2.01
N ALA A 110 1.82 -14.30 -2.08
CA ALA A 110 0.85 -15.38 -1.94
C ALA A 110 0.18 -15.37 -0.56
N VAL A 111 0.97 -15.20 0.51
CA VAL A 111 0.44 -15.09 1.88
C VAL A 111 -0.50 -13.88 2.01
N ALA A 112 -0.11 -12.71 1.51
CA ALA A 112 -0.96 -11.51 1.53
C ALA A 112 -2.25 -11.70 0.74
N PHE A 113 -2.19 -12.34 -0.43
CA PHE A 113 -3.38 -12.67 -1.21
C PHE A 113 -4.35 -13.56 -0.42
N LEU A 114 -3.84 -14.59 0.27
CA LEU A 114 -4.65 -15.45 1.14
C LEU A 114 -5.25 -14.67 2.31
N LEU A 115 -4.49 -13.76 2.94
CA LEU A 115 -5.01 -12.89 4.01
C LEU A 115 -6.17 -12.03 3.51
N ILE A 116 -6.05 -11.43 2.32
CA ILE A 116 -7.12 -10.65 1.70
C ILE A 116 -8.34 -11.54 1.42
N LEU A 117 -8.12 -12.72 0.83
CA LEU A 117 -9.17 -13.64 0.43
C LEU A 117 -9.99 -14.16 1.62
N PHE A 118 -9.35 -14.43 2.77
CA PHE A 118 -10.01 -14.90 3.98
C PHE A 118 -10.47 -13.78 4.93
N HIS A 119 -10.34 -12.52 4.53
CA HIS A 119 -10.84 -11.40 5.32
C HIS A 119 -12.37 -11.30 5.20
N ALA A 120 -13.07 -11.01 6.32
CA ALA A 120 -14.54 -10.85 6.33
C ALA A 120 -15.05 -9.88 5.26
N HIS A 121 -14.30 -8.80 5.08
CA HIS A 121 -14.55 -7.73 4.10
C HIS A 121 -13.60 -7.78 2.90
N TRP A 122 -13.27 -8.97 2.40
CA TRP A 122 -12.26 -9.19 1.34
C TRP A 122 -12.40 -8.24 0.13
N SER A 123 -13.63 -7.96 -0.33
CA SER A 123 -13.84 -7.07 -1.49
C SER A 123 -13.33 -5.64 -1.24
N ILE A 124 -13.56 -5.10 -0.04
CA ILE A 124 -13.11 -3.74 0.33
C ILE A 124 -11.58 -3.75 0.47
N VAL A 125 -11.01 -4.74 1.14
CA VAL A 125 -9.55 -4.85 1.32
C VAL A 125 -8.85 -5.01 -0.02
N LEU A 126 -9.36 -5.89 -0.89
CA LEU A 126 -8.84 -6.11 -2.25
C LEU A 126 -8.91 -4.83 -3.08
N ARG A 127 -10.02 -4.11 -3.03
CA ARG A 127 -10.20 -2.82 -3.73
C ARG A 127 -9.17 -1.80 -3.27
N ARG A 128 -8.98 -1.64 -1.95
CA ARG A 128 -7.98 -0.73 -1.37
C ARG A 128 -6.56 -1.12 -1.78
N PHE A 129 -6.23 -2.40 -1.67
CA PHE A 129 -4.93 -2.94 -2.07
C PHE A 129 -4.66 -2.67 -3.56
N ALA A 130 -5.62 -3.00 -4.43
CA ALA A 130 -5.49 -2.77 -5.87
C ALA A 130 -5.28 -1.30 -6.21
N LEU A 131 -6.02 -0.37 -5.60
CA LEU A 131 -5.85 1.07 -5.83
C LEU A 131 -4.47 1.57 -5.40
N LEU A 132 -4.00 1.17 -4.22
CA LEU A 132 -2.70 1.58 -3.70
C LEU A 132 -1.57 1.07 -4.58
N VAL A 133 -1.60 -0.22 -4.93
CA VAL A 133 -0.61 -0.82 -5.82
C VAL A 133 -0.67 -0.18 -7.22
N SER A 134 -1.86 0.18 -7.73
CA SER A 134 -2.01 0.88 -9.01
C SER A 134 -1.30 2.23 -9.01
N VAL A 135 -1.52 3.04 -7.98
CA VAL A 135 -0.88 4.35 -7.84
C VAL A 135 0.64 4.22 -7.75
N LEU A 136 1.13 3.24 -7.00
CA LEU A 136 2.57 3.01 -6.85
C LEU A 136 3.22 2.57 -8.17
N TYR A 137 2.59 1.69 -8.95
CA TYR A 137 3.12 1.29 -10.27
C TYR A 137 3.07 2.43 -11.30
N LEU A 138 2.04 3.28 -11.29
CA LEU A 138 2.00 4.47 -12.15
C LEU A 138 3.10 5.47 -11.77
N LEU A 139 3.33 5.67 -10.48
CA LEU A 139 4.40 6.53 -9.99
C LEU A 139 5.78 5.95 -10.35
N ARG A 140 5.95 4.63 -10.24
CA ARG A 140 7.16 3.93 -10.70
C ARG A 140 7.40 4.17 -12.19
N ALA A 141 6.38 3.97 -13.03
CA ALA A 141 6.49 4.23 -14.46
C ALA A 141 6.91 5.69 -14.76
N LEU A 142 6.36 6.67 -14.03
CA LEU A 142 6.75 8.07 -14.16
C LEU A 142 8.23 8.31 -13.80
N PHE A 143 8.70 7.76 -12.68
CA PHE A 143 10.10 7.91 -12.24
C PHE A 143 11.07 7.37 -13.30
N LEU A 144 10.74 6.23 -13.89
CA LEU A 144 11.55 5.59 -14.92
C LEU A 144 11.57 6.35 -16.24
N LEU A 145 10.47 7.01 -16.60
CA LEU A 145 10.44 7.90 -17.76
C LEU A 145 11.25 9.18 -17.53
N CYS A 146 11.32 9.67 -16.29
CA CYS A 146 12.11 10.85 -15.95
C CYS A 146 13.61 10.57 -15.90
N THR A 147 14.02 9.41 -15.38
CA THR A 147 15.44 9.10 -15.18
C THR A 147 15.67 7.60 -15.27
N TYR A 148 16.67 7.21 -16.06
CA TYR A 148 17.18 5.84 -16.16
C TYR A 148 18.66 5.82 -15.78
N LEU A 149 19.11 4.75 -15.16
CA LEU A 149 20.47 4.60 -14.65
C LEU A 149 21.17 3.36 -15.25
N PRO A 150 22.51 3.33 -15.21
CA PRO A 150 23.29 2.13 -15.50
C PRO A 150 22.90 0.97 -14.58
N PRO A 151 22.88 -0.29 -15.08
CA PRO A 151 22.64 -1.46 -14.24
C PRO A 151 23.58 -1.52 -13.02
N PRO A 152 23.09 -1.96 -11.84
CA PRO A 152 23.88 -2.00 -10.61
C PRO A 152 24.95 -3.11 -10.56
N PHE A 153 25.07 -3.95 -11.59
CA PHE A 153 26.01 -5.07 -11.63
C PHE A 153 26.99 -4.96 -12.80
N PRO A 154 28.26 -5.34 -12.59
CA PRO A 154 29.32 -5.22 -13.60
C PRO A 154 29.14 -6.18 -14.79
N ASP A 155 28.48 -7.33 -14.56
CA ASP A 155 28.31 -8.39 -15.58
C ASP A 155 27.07 -8.17 -16.48
N ALA A 156 26.73 -6.90 -16.75
CA ALA A 156 25.56 -6.54 -17.55
C ALA A 156 25.58 -7.19 -18.94
N VAL A 157 26.73 -7.18 -19.60
CA VAL A 157 26.90 -7.68 -20.97
C VAL A 157 26.46 -9.15 -21.13
N ASP A 158 26.69 -10.00 -20.12
CA ASP A 158 26.39 -11.43 -20.19
C ASP A 158 24.96 -11.78 -19.72
N ARG A 159 24.40 -10.98 -18.82
CA ARG A 159 23.10 -11.23 -18.18
C ARG A 159 21.93 -10.55 -18.90
N CYS A 160 22.18 -9.48 -19.64
CA CYS A 160 21.14 -8.69 -20.28
C CYS A 160 20.68 -9.26 -21.63
N LEU A 161 19.39 -9.18 -21.90
CA LEU A 161 18.87 -9.44 -23.25
C LEU A 161 19.46 -8.42 -24.24
N PRO A 162 19.76 -8.83 -25.47
CA PRO A 162 20.25 -7.90 -26.47
C PRO A 162 19.15 -6.87 -26.80
N PRO A 163 19.54 -5.61 -27.07
CA PRO A 163 18.59 -4.58 -27.44
C PRO A 163 17.98 -4.90 -28.81
N ILE A 164 16.72 -4.51 -28.99
CA ILE A 164 15.94 -4.66 -30.21
C ILE A 164 15.54 -3.28 -30.72
N VAL A 165 15.46 -3.13 -32.04
CA VAL A 165 14.89 -1.94 -32.66
C VAL A 165 13.37 -2.05 -32.62
N ILE A 166 12.72 -1.21 -31.81
CA ILE A 166 11.27 -1.26 -31.58
C ILE A 166 10.48 -1.17 -32.90
N SER A 167 10.96 -0.36 -33.86
CA SER A 167 10.32 -0.21 -35.17
C SER A 167 10.35 -1.48 -36.03
N GLU A 168 11.36 -2.34 -35.84
CA GLU A 168 11.53 -3.56 -36.63
C GLU A 168 10.84 -4.76 -35.98
N GLN A 169 10.81 -4.82 -34.65
CA GLN A 169 10.29 -5.96 -33.88
C GLN A 169 9.28 -5.53 -32.79
N PRO A 170 8.16 -4.88 -33.14
CA PRO A 170 7.21 -4.37 -32.16
C PRO A 170 6.50 -5.48 -31.36
N LEU A 171 6.24 -6.63 -31.98
CA LEU A 171 5.60 -7.76 -31.32
C LEU A 171 6.50 -8.38 -30.24
N GLU A 172 7.81 -8.46 -30.51
CA GLU A 172 8.78 -8.99 -29.55
C GLU A 172 8.96 -8.04 -28.36
N TYR A 173 8.97 -6.73 -28.61
CA TYR A 173 8.95 -5.72 -27.55
C TYR A 173 7.73 -5.91 -26.62
N ILE A 174 6.53 -6.03 -27.19
CA ILE A 174 5.29 -6.26 -26.45
C ILE A 174 5.40 -7.59 -25.68
N ARG A 175 5.88 -8.66 -26.32
CA ARG A 175 6.05 -9.98 -25.69
C ARG A 175 6.97 -9.91 -24.47
N ARG A 176 8.11 -9.21 -24.55
CA ARG A 176 9.03 -9.00 -23.42
C ARG A 176 8.36 -8.25 -22.27
N ALA A 177 7.62 -7.17 -22.58
CA ALA A 177 6.89 -6.40 -21.57
C ALA A 177 5.79 -7.23 -20.88
N PHE A 178 4.99 -7.99 -21.65
CA PHE A 178 3.96 -8.87 -21.09
C PHE A 178 4.55 -10.06 -20.33
N SER A 179 5.67 -10.61 -20.78
CA SER A 179 6.37 -11.69 -20.06
C SER A 179 6.77 -11.24 -18.67
N LEU A 180 7.27 -10.00 -18.50
CA LEU A 180 7.59 -9.43 -17.19
C LEU A 180 6.37 -9.33 -16.28
N VAL A 181 5.22 -8.92 -16.83
CA VAL A 181 3.96 -8.82 -16.09
C VAL A 181 3.45 -10.19 -15.66
N VAL A 182 3.48 -11.18 -16.57
CA VAL A 182 2.99 -12.55 -16.30
C VAL A 182 3.88 -13.28 -15.30
N THR A 183 5.20 -13.07 -15.37
CA THR A 183 6.17 -13.65 -14.43
C THR A 183 6.21 -12.90 -13.10
N VAL A 184 5.47 -11.79 -12.95
CA VAL A 184 5.48 -10.93 -11.75
C VAL A 184 6.90 -10.43 -11.44
N GLY A 185 7.77 -10.33 -12.45
CA GLY A 185 9.16 -9.94 -12.29
C GLY A 185 10.13 -11.05 -11.89
N ILE A 186 9.67 -12.30 -11.69
CA ILE A 186 10.54 -13.44 -11.36
C ILE A 186 11.38 -13.79 -12.58
N SER A 187 12.70 -13.76 -12.42
CA SER A 187 13.64 -14.15 -13.47
C SER A 187 14.10 -15.58 -13.22
N SER A 188 13.61 -16.54 -14.01
CA SER A 188 14.06 -17.93 -13.93
C SER A 188 15.57 -18.00 -14.24
N ASP A 189 16.32 -18.72 -13.39
CA ASP A 189 17.79 -18.83 -13.25
C ASP A 189 18.64 -19.05 -14.53
N CYS A 190 18.06 -19.11 -15.74
CA CYS A 190 18.79 -19.48 -16.95
C CYS A 190 18.44 -18.69 -18.22
N SER A 191 17.56 -17.67 -18.14
CA SER A 191 17.28 -16.77 -19.26
C SER A 191 17.86 -15.38 -19.00
N ARG A 192 18.51 -14.79 -20.01
CA ARG A 192 18.91 -13.37 -19.98
C ARG A 192 17.73 -12.50 -19.54
N ILE A 193 17.99 -11.52 -18.68
CA ILE A 193 16.98 -10.69 -18.05
C ILE A 193 16.77 -9.37 -18.80
N LEU A 194 15.61 -8.75 -18.58
CA LEU A 194 15.37 -7.37 -18.98
C LEU A 194 16.17 -6.46 -18.03
N CYS A 195 17.37 -6.08 -18.46
CA CYS A 195 18.22 -5.17 -17.71
C CYS A 195 17.80 -3.73 -17.85
N GLY A 196 18.20 -2.91 -16.90
CA GLY A 196 17.85 -1.50 -16.86
C GLY A 196 17.57 -1.20 -15.41
N ASP A 197 18.35 -0.30 -14.85
CA ASP A 197 18.15 0.02 -13.46
C ASP A 197 16.87 0.84 -13.29
N THR A 198 16.09 0.47 -12.28
CA THR A 198 14.87 1.17 -11.94
C THR A 198 15.10 1.91 -10.64
N ILE A 199 15.35 3.23 -10.72
CA ILE A 199 15.49 4.17 -9.57
C ILE A 199 14.39 4.01 -8.51
N TYR A 200 13.29 3.37 -8.90
CA TYR A 200 12.23 2.91 -8.02
C TYR A 200 12.12 1.38 -8.11
N SER A 201 12.55 0.70 -7.05
CA SER A 201 12.48 -0.75 -6.90
C SER A 201 11.05 -1.29 -6.77
N GLY A 202 10.66 -2.16 -7.70
CA GLY A 202 9.36 -2.85 -7.68
C GLY A 202 9.26 -3.93 -6.60
N HIS A 203 10.34 -4.71 -6.39
CA HIS A 203 10.41 -5.72 -5.35
C HIS A 203 10.14 -5.11 -3.98
N THR A 204 10.86 -4.03 -3.66
CA THR A 204 10.72 -3.31 -2.40
C THR A 204 9.31 -2.75 -2.20
N MET A 205 8.74 -2.15 -3.25
CA MET A 205 7.37 -1.66 -3.24
C MET A 205 6.36 -2.78 -2.89
N VAL A 206 6.48 -3.94 -3.55
CA VAL A 206 5.59 -5.09 -3.27
C VAL A 206 5.81 -5.60 -1.85
N TYR A 207 7.04 -5.80 -1.40
CA TYR A 207 7.38 -6.20 -0.03
C TYR A 207 6.76 -5.28 1.03
N CYS A 208 6.94 -3.97 0.87
CA CYS A 208 6.36 -2.98 1.77
C CYS A 208 4.83 -3.05 1.76
N MET A 209 4.21 -3.12 0.57
CA MET A 209 2.75 -3.19 0.45
C MET A 209 2.16 -4.44 1.10
N VAL A 210 2.74 -5.62 0.89
CA VAL A 210 2.23 -6.87 1.47
C VAL A 210 2.44 -6.89 2.99
N CYS A 211 3.57 -6.37 3.48
CA CYS A 211 3.86 -6.25 4.91
C CYS A 211 2.90 -5.28 5.62
N LEU A 212 2.75 -4.06 5.08
CA LEU A 212 1.83 -3.06 5.62
C LEU A 212 0.38 -3.55 5.59
N ASN A 213 -0.02 -4.25 4.51
CA ASN A 213 -1.35 -4.85 4.43
C ASN A 213 -1.54 -5.91 5.52
N ALA A 214 -0.55 -6.78 5.78
CA ALA A 214 -0.61 -7.75 6.85
C ALA A 214 -0.73 -7.08 8.23
N TRP A 215 0.09 -6.08 8.55
CA TRP A 215 -0.03 -5.36 9.83
C TRP A 215 -1.39 -4.70 10.03
N TYR A 216 -1.96 -4.14 8.96
CA TYR A 216 -3.20 -3.37 9.02
C TYR A 216 -4.46 -4.24 9.00
N TYR A 217 -4.49 -5.29 8.18
CA TYR A 217 -5.69 -6.08 7.89
C TYR A 217 -5.64 -7.53 8.41
N CYS A 218 -4.53 -8.01 8.97
CA CYS A 218 -4.46 -9.40 9.42
C CYS A 218 -5.54 -9.73 10.47
N PRO A 219 -6.32 -10.82 10.26
CA PRO A 219 -7.34 -11.26 11.21
C PRO A 219 -6.74 -11.62 12.58
N GLN A 220 -7.50 -11.39 13.65
CA GLN A 220 -7.07 -11.65 15.03
C GLN A 220 -6.39 -13.01 15.31
N PRO A 221 -6.90 -14.17 14.82
CA PRO A 221 -6.25 -15.46 15.09
C PRO A 221 -4.83 -15.58 14.52
N LEU A 222 -4.52 -14.87 13.45
CA LEU A 222 -3.24 -14.91 12.74
C LEU A 222 -2.31 -13.74 13.14
N ARG A 223 -2.88 -12.70 13.76
CA ARG A 223 -2.23 -11.42 14.06
C ARG A 223 -0.91 -11.50 14.84
N PRO A 224 -0.73 -12.36 15.86
CA PRO A 224 0.54 -12.39 16.58
C PRO A 224 1.69 -13.00 15.76
N TYR A 225 1.40 -13.81 14.74
CA TYR A 225 2.42 -14.58 14.02
C TYR A 225 2.69 -14.08 12.61
N VAL A 226 1.63 -13.85 11.81
CA VAL A 226 1.79 -13.62 10.37
C VAL A 226 2.46 -12.29 10.04
N PRO A 227 2.06 -11.13 10.60
CA PRO A 227 2.73 -9.85 10.34
C PRO A 227 4.19 -9.84 10.80
N VAL A 228 4.51 -10.50 11.93
CA VAL A 228 5.88 -10.61 12.44
C VAL A 228 6.74 -11.44 11.49
N GLY A 229 6.26 -12.63 11.11
CA GLY A 229 6.95 -13.50 10.14
C GLY A 229 7.15 -12.83 8.79
N MET A 230 6.13 -12.11 8.30
CA MET A 230 6.23 -11.33 7.05
C MET A 230 7.25 -10.19 7.16
N THR A 231 7.33 -9.52 8.31
CA THR A 231 8.32 -8.44 8.53
C THR A 231 9.74 -9.00 8.45
N VAL A 232 9.99 -10.15 9.10
CA VAL A 232 11.29 -10.82 9.05
C VAL A 232 11.64 -11.22 7.62
N ALA A 233 10.71 -11.89 6.92
CA ALA A 233 10.90 -12.28 5.52
C ALA A 233 11.16 -11.09 4.59
N VAL A 234 10.45 -9.98 4.79
CA VAL A 234 10.66 -8.73 4.04
C VAL A 234 12.04 -8.15 4.31
N VAL A 235 12.48 -8.05 5.57
CA VAL A 235 13.82 -7.53 5.89
C VAL A 235 14.91 -8.36 5.21
N PHE A 236 14.82 -9.70 5.27
CA PHE A 236 15.73 -10.57 4.54
C PHE A 236 15.65 -10.38 3.03
N GLY A 237 14.45 -10.24 2.47
CA GLY A 237 14.24 -9.96 1.06
C GLY A 237 14.86 -8.64 0.61
N LEU A 238 14.72 -7.57 1.38
CA LEU A 238 15.31 -6.26 1.07
C LEU A 238 16.84 -6.30 1.13
N ILE A 239 17.42 -7.00 2.12
CA ILE A 239 18.86 -7.23 2.17
C ILE A 239 19.31 -8.00 0.93
N ALA A 240 18.59 -9.07 0.57
CA ALA A 240 18.88 -9.91 -0.60
C ALA A 240 18.84 -9.12 -1.91
N VAL A 241 17.87 -8.21 -2.07
CA VAL A 241 17.77 -7.30 -3.24
C VAL A 241 19.02 -6.44 -3.40
N VAL A 242 19.54 -5.88 -2.30
CA VAL A 242 20.71 -4.99 -2.36
C VAL A 242 22.00 -5.79 -2.57
N ILE A 243 22.25 -6.85 -1.80
CA ILE A 243 23.51 -7.62 -1.91
C ILE A 243 23.64 -8.42 -3.21
N SER A 244 22.51 -8.78 -3.84
CA SER A 244 22.50 -9.39 -5.17
C SER A 244 22.79 -8.40 -6.30
N ARG A 245 22.82 -7.10 -5.97
CA ARG A 245 22.88 -5.98 -6.91
C ARG A 245 21.74 -6.06 -7.92
N GLN A 246 20.52 -6.35 -7.44
CA GLN A 246 19.30 -6.27 -8.25
C GLN A 246 18.80 -4.82 -8.36
N HIS A 247 19.05 -4.02 -7.32
CA HIS A 247 18.76 -2.58 -7.23
C HIS A 247 19.85 -1.86 -6.45
N TYR A 248 20.03 -0.56 -6.69
CA TYR A 248 20.82 0.29 -5.80
C TYR A 248 20.09 0.49 -4.46
N THR A 249 20.86 0.80 -3.43
CA THR A 249 20.34 1.07 -2.09
C THR A 249 19.37 2.25 -2.11
N ILE A 250 19.61 3.27 -2.94
CA ILE A 250 18.73 4.43 -3.07
C ILE A 250 17.34 4.04 -3.61
N ASP A 251 17.27 3.07 -4.53
CA ASP A 251 16.00 2.62 -5.12
C ASP A 251 15.10 1.96 -4.06
N VAL A 252 15.73 1.23 -3.14
CA VAL A 252 15.08 0.60 -1.99
C VAL A 252 14.57 1.66 -1.02
N VAL A 253 15.39 2.66 -0.70
CA VAL A 253 15.01 3.76 0.22
C VAL A 253 13.83 4.57 -0.34
N ILE A 254 13.89 4.96 -1.62
CA ILE A 254 12.80 5.69 -2.30
C ILE A 254 11.53 4.85 -2.28
N ALA A 255 11.63 3.56 -2.64
CA ALA A 255 10.48 2.66 -2.66
C ALA A 255 9.81 2.50 -1.28
N ILE A 256 10.61 2.35 -0.22
CA ILE A 256 10.09 2.30 1.17
C ILE A 256 9.35 3.60 1.49
N PHE A 257 10.01 4.76 1.32
CA PHE A 257 9.45 6.05 1.69
C PHE A 257 8.13 6.33 0.97
N VAL A 258 8.11 6.19 -0.36
CA VAL A 258 6.94 6.44 -1.19
C VAL A 258 5.79 5.48 -0.82
N THR A 259 6.09 4.19 -0.63
CA THR A 259 5.07 3.20 -0.27
C THR A 259 4.41 3.52 1.07
N PHE A 260 5.19 3.88 2.08
CA PHE A 260 4.68 4.27 3.40
C PHE A 260 3.81 5.52 3.33
N VAL A 261 4.25 6.58 2.63
CA VAL A 261 3.50 7.82 2.48
C VAL A 261 2.15 7.57 1.80
N ILE A 262 2.13 6.81 0.71
CA ILE A 262 0.90 6.49 -0.03
C ILE A 262 -0.03 5.62 0.83
N PHE A 263 0.50 4.60 1.50
CA PHE A 263 -0.28 3.70 2.35
C PHE A 263 -0.93 4.44 3.52
N TYR A 264 -0.12 5.12 4.35
CA TYR A 264 -0.65 5.83 5.53
C TYR A 264 -1.48 7.05 5.13
N GLY A 265 -1.13 7.76 4.06
CA GLY A 265 -1.93 8.87 3.54
C GLY A 265 -3.33 8.43 3.11
N TYR A 266 -3.43 7.31 2.38
CA TYR A 266 -4.72 6.73 2.01
C TYR A 266 -5.55 6.33 3.23
N HIS A 267 -4.94 5.61 4.19
CA HIS A 267 -5.65 5.18 5.39
C HIS A 267 -6.05 6.36 6.27
N HIS A 268 -5.22 7.40 6.39
CA HIS A 268 -5.57 8.64 7.08
C HIS A 268 -6.83 9.29 6.48
N TRP A 269 -6.96 9.32 5.15
CA TRP A 269 -8.19 9.79 4.51
C TRP A 269 -9.41 8.92 4.84
N THR A 270 -9.25 7.61 5.08
CA THR A 270 -10.38 6.77 5.52
C THR A 270 -10.88 7.13 6.92
N TYR A 271 -10.04 7.68 7.79
CA TYR A 271 -10.45 8.21 9.10
C TYR A 271 -11.11 9.58 8.96
N CYS A 272 -10.49 10.50 8.23
CA CYS A 272 -10.94 11.90 8.16
C CYS A 272 -11.97 12.20 7.06
N LYS A 273 -12.46 11.18 6.35
CA LYS A 273 -13.41 11.28 5.23
C LYS A 273 -14.63 12.18 5.50
N ARG A 274 -15.15 12.19 6.74
CA ARG A 274 -16.33 13.00 7.13
C ARG A 274 -15.99 14.46 7.45
N GLU A 275 -14.76 14.75 7.80
CA GLU A 275 -14.29 16.08 8.23
C GLU A 275 -13.62 16.88 7.10
N LEU A 276 -13.10 16.19 6.08
CA LEU A 276 -12.42 16.84 4.95
C LEU A 276 -13.30 17.79 4.08
N PRO A 277 -14.62 17.57 3.89
CA PRO A 277 -15.45 18.47 3.07
C PRO A 277 -15.51 19.93 3.58
N GLU A 278 -15.29 20.16 4.87
CA GLU A 278 -15.32 21.50 5.47
C GLU A 278 -13.99 22.28 5.30
N ARG A 279 -12.89 21.59 4.97
CA ARG A 279 -11.58 22.22 4.82
C ARG A 279 -11.40 22.81 3.42
N LYS A 280 -11.70 24.10 3.27
CA LYS A 280 -11.59 24.90 2.03
C LYS A 280 -10.19 24.90 1.34
N ASN A 281 -9.15 24.38 2.00
CA ASN A 281 -7.75 24.48 1.55
C ASN A 281 -7.20 23.28 0.76
N LEU A 282 -7.97 22.21 0.52
CA LEU A 282 -7.50 21.04 -0.27
C LEU A 282 -7.58 21.21 -1.81
N ARG A 283 -7.43 22.44 -2.35
CA ARG A 283 -7.62 22.69 -3.80
C ARG A 283 -6.73 21.83 -4.70
N ILE A 284 -5.45 21.65 -4.32
CA ILE A 284 -4.46 20.91 -5.13
C ILE A 284 -4.78 19.40 -5.14
N MET A 285 -5.16 18.84 -3.99
CA MET A 285 -5.42 17.40 -3.85
C MET A 285 -6.88 17.01 -4.14
N ARG A 286 -7.74 17.99 -4.49
CA ARG A 286 -9.16 17.79 -4.77
C ARG A 286 -9.44 16.69 -5.81
N PRO A 287 -8.78 16.61 -6.97
CA PRO A 287 -9.08 15.55 -7.94
C PRO A 287 -8.77 14.15 -7.39
N LEU A 288 -7.63 13.99 -6.71
CA LEU A 288 -7.26 12.72 -6.07
C LEU A 288 -8.23 12.34 -4.95
N TYR A 289 -8.70 13.34 -4.19
CA TYR A 289 -9.70 13.14 -3.15
C TYR A 289 -11.08 12.74 -3.71
N ILE A 290 -11.47 13.25 -4.88
CA ILE A 290 -12.72 12.84 -5.56
C ILE A 290 -12.65 11.36 -5.96
N VAL A 291 -11.51 10.92 -6.52
CA VAL A 291 -11.30 9.50 -6.85
C VAL A 291 -11.34 8.65 -5.59
N PHE A 292 -10.67 9.07 -4.51
CA PHE A 292 -10.73 8.40 -3.22
C PHE A 292 -12.18 8.27 -2.71
N LEU A 293 -12.94 9.37 -2.71
CA LEU A 293 -14.34 9.38 -2.29
C LEU A 293 -15.19 8.42 -3.12
N PHE A 294 -15.01 8.35 -4.45
CA PHE A 294 -15.75 7.41 -5.29
C PHE A 294 -15.63 5.96 -4.77
N PHE A 295 -14.42 5.53 -4.42
CA PHE A 295 -14.18 4.18 -3.90
C PHE A 295 -14.64 4.00 -2.45
N GLU A 296 -14.50 5.02 -1.59
CA GLU A 296 -14.71 4.88 -0.15
C GLU A 296 -16.06 5.43 0.36
N LEU A 297 -16.90 6.07 -0.47
CA LEU A 297 -18.11 6.80 -0.04
C LEU A 297 -19.07 5.99 0.84
N GLN A 298 -19.27 4.71 0.53
CA GLN A 298 -20.22 3.85 1.26
C GLN A 298 -19.57 3.05 2.39
N VAL A 299 -18.24 3.09 2.51
CA VAL A 299 -17.53 2.42 3.60
C VAL A 299 -17.54 3.29 4.85
N PRO A 300 -17.84 2.72 6.03
CA PRO A 300 -17.69 3.41 7.31
C PRO A 300 -16.28 3.99 7.48
N SER A 301 -16.17 5.12 8.19
CA SER A 301 -14.89 5.77 8.44
C SER A 301 -14.06 4.96 9.45
N GLY A 302 -12.74 4.95 9.26
CA GLY A 302 -11.79 4.27 10.12
C GLY A 302 -11.40 2.85 9.70
N GLN A 303 -10.92 2.08 10.68
CA GLN A 303 -10.39 0.73 10.45
C GLN A 303 -11.50 -0.30 10.26
N LEU A 304 -11.30 -1.23 9.31
CA LEU A 304 -12.19 -2.37 9.15
C LEU A 304 -12.04 -3.36 10.31
N PRO A 305 -13.12 -4.01 10.77
CA PRO A 305 -13.04 -5.14 11.69
C PRO A 305 -12.13 -6.24 11.14
N ARG A 306 -11.28 -6.80 12.00
CA ARG A 306 -10.27 -7.82 11.64
C ARG A 306 -10.82 -9.24 11.81
N ASP A 307 -12.01 -9.44 11.27
CA ASP A 307 -12.71 -10.72 11.34
C ASP A 307 -12.33 -11.58 10.12
N MET A 308 -12.32 -12.90 10.32
CA MET A 308 -11.99 -13.87 9.27
C MET A 308 -13.28 -14.49 8.74
N SER A 309 -13.38 -14.69 7.42
CA SER A 309 -14.51 -15.40 6.83
C SER A 309 -14.08 -16.32 5.68
N TRP A 310 -14.94 -17.29 5.39
CA TRP A 310 -14.78 -18.12 4.20
C TRP A 310 -15.33 -17.37 2.98
N PRO A 311 -14.54 -17.15 1.91
CA PRO A 311 -14.94 -16.32 0.76
C PRO A 311 -16.07 -16.92 -0.08
N PHE A 312 -16.22 -18.25 -0.09
CA PHE A 312 -17.18 -18.95 -0.94
C PHE A 312 -18.45 -19.33 -0.18
N ARG A 313 -19.58 -19.48 -0.87
CA ARG A 313 -20.84 -19.90 -0.22
C ARG A 313 -20.84 -21.38 0.24
N ARG A 314 -19.90 -22.19 -0.26
CA ARG A 314 -19.76 -23.62 0.01
C ARG A 314 -18.27 -23.99 0.13
N PRO A 315 -17.92 -25.10 0.82
CA PRO A 315 -18.79 -25.98 1.62
C PRO A 315 -19.21 -25.35 2.96
N LYS A 316 -20.45 -25.66 3.41
CA LYS A 316 -21.03 -25.09 4.65
C LYS A 316 -20.23 -25.44 5.91
N LEU A 317 -19.47 -26.54 5.89
CA LEU A 317 -18.59 -26.94 7.00
C LEU A 317 -17.48 -25.90 7.24
N LEU A 318 -16.85 -25.41 6.17
CA LEU A 318 -15.80 -24.40 6.27
C LEU A 318 -16.37 -23.06 6.70
N VAL A 319 -17.53 -22.64 6.17
CA VAL A 319 -18.23 -21.43 6.65
C VAL A 319 -18.42 -21.48 8.17
N ARG A 320 -19.01 -22.56 8.69
CA ARG A 320 -19.21 -22.76 10.14
C ARG A 320 -17.91 -22.86 10.95
N PHE A 321 -16.81 -23.29 10.33
CA PHE A 321 -15.50 -23.34 10.98
C PHE A 321 -14.94 -21.93 11.15
N PHE A 322 -14.93 -21.13 10.08
CA PHE A 322 -14.46 -19.75 10.11
C PHE A 322 -15.32 -18.86 11.01
N ASP A 323 -16.65 -19.02 10.99
CA ASP A 323 -17.54 -18.25 11.88
C ASP A 323 -17.25 -18.53 13.37
N ARG A 324 -17.02 -19.80 13.73
CA ARG A 324 -16.64 -20.18 15.10
C ARG A 324 -15.28 -19.63 15.50
N LEU A 325 -14.33 -19.61 14.57
CA LEU A 325 -12.99 -19.10 14.80
C LEU A 325 -13.02 -17.58 15.00
N SER A 326 -13.82 -16.86 14.19
CA SER A 326 -14.05 -15.43 14.35
C SER A 326 -14.68 -15.12 15.71
N HIS A 327 -15.80 -15.78 16.06
CA HIS A 327 -16.48 -15.58 17.35
C HIS A 327 -15.59 -15.85 18.58
N ARG A 328 -14.68 -16.83 18.52
CA ARG A 328 -13.75 -17.13 19.62
C ARG A 328 -12.77 -15.97 19.86
N TYR A 329 -12.38 -15.25 18.81
CA TYR A 329 -11.40 -14.16 18.89
C TYR A 329 -12.03 -12.75 18.95
N SER A 330 -13.32 -12.59 18.61
CA SER A 330 -14.05 -11.32 18.73
C SER A 330 -14.57 -11.05 20.15
N ARG A 331 -14.58 -12.03 21.07
CA ARG A 331 -14.90 -11.76 22.49
C ARG A 331 -13.69 -11.09 23.17
N PRO A 332 -13.82 -9.86 23.70
CA PRO A 332 -12.86 -9.37 24.68
C PRO A 332 -12.89 -10.35 25.86
N GLY A 333 -11.72 -10.76 26.33
CA GLY A 333 -11.53 -12.00 27.08
C GLY A 333 -12.49 -12.21 28.26
N ASP A 334 -13.06 -13.42 28.29
CA ASP A 334 -13.18 -14.23 29.52
C ASP A 334 -11.75 -14.58 29.99
N GLY A 335 -10.99 -13.55 30.37
CA GLY A 335 -9.62 -13.60 30.84
C GLY A 335 -9.49 -12.65 32.01
N VAL A 336 -9.80 -13.18 33.20
CA VAL A 336 -9.47 -12.69 34.54
C VAL A 336 -8.59 -11.43 34.56
N CYS A 337 -9.20 -10.30 34.91
CA CYS A 337 -8.55 -9.15 35.54
C CYS A 337 -9.49 -8.56 36.60
N ASP A 338 -9.81 -9.36 37.63
CA ASP A 338 -10.13 -8.79 38.94
C ASP A 338 -8.82 -8.28 39.55
N ASN A 339 -8.38 -7.09 39.14
CA ASN A 339 -7.41 -6.32 39.90
C ASN A 339 -7.70 -4.83 39.72
N PRO A 340 -8.27 -4.14 40.73
CA PRO A 340 -8.75 -2.76 40.61
C PRO A 340 -7.64 -1.69 40.53
N ASN A 341 -6.38 -2.04 40.25
CA ASN A 341 -5.24 -1.12 40.34
C ASN A 341 -4.35 -1.02 39.08
N ALA A 342 -4.78 -1.51 37.91
CA ALA A 342 -3.98 -1.34 36.68
C ALA A 342 -4.29 0.00 35.99
N VAL A 343 -3.43 0.99 36.25
CA VAL A 343 -3.46 2.32 35.63
C VAL A 343 -3.23 2.23 34.12
N HIS A 344 -4.18 2.77 33.35
CA HIS A 344 -4.09 2.97 31.91
C HIS A 344 -3.05 4.04 31.54
N TYR A 345 -2.22 3.78 30.53
CA TYR A 345 -1.60 4.83 29.71
C TYR A 345 -1.90 4.55 28.23
N CYS A 346 -2.47 5.57 27.58
CA CYS A 346 -2.82 5.66 26.16
C CYS A 346 -1.60 5.68 25.24
#